data_AF-A0A9D9DPV5-F1
#
_entry.id   AF-A0A9D9DPV5-F1
#
_cell.length_a   1.000
_cell.length_b   1.000
_cell.length_c   1.000
_cell.angle_alpha   90.00
_cell.angle_beta   90.00
_cell.angle_gamma   90.00
#
_symmetry.space_group_name_H-M   'P 1'
#
loop_
_entity.id
_entity.type
_entity.pdbx_description
1 polymer ?
#
loop_
_entity_poly.entity_id
_entity_poly.type
_entity_poly.pdbx_seq_one_letter_code
_entity_poly.pdbx_strand_id
1 'polypeptide(L)'
;PAQRVVFERNPDYYIINTKDEKLPYLDKLVYLIVGDINNEVLKFEGGELDVIGLQGANVARFKELEKHSDFKIYNLGPNTGTMFASFNLNNRKDKDGKFHVDIKKQRWFQDKNFRKAVDYAIDRKNMVMNIANGLGAPLYTAESLNSIFLNEKLPAYEKNIEKSKELLKKSGYRWDKKGHLLDKYGNHVEFDLYTNAGNTEREAIGVMVKQDLEDLGMKVNFKPIEFNSLVNKLVNTLDWDMVIMGLTGSPLEPNGGKNVWMSNGTLHMFNQRPADYTKDDRYPWEKRIDYLYTQGALATDFESRKKFYDEYQAIAYEEKPFVYIYSPLIISAIRTKFKNVFPTSLGGIMYNIEEIYESEVKSET
;
A
#
# COMPACT_ATOMS: atom_id res chain seq x y z
N PRO A 1 8.53 25.96 5.66
CA PRO A 1 7.45 25.03 6.06
C PRO A 1 7.28 23.95 4.98
N ALA A 2 6.99 22.70 5.35
CA ALA A 2 6.79 21.57 4.42
C ALA A 2 7.98 21.12 3.53
N GLN A 3 9.23 21.51 3.85
CA GLN A 3 10.43 21.03 3.14
C GLN A 3 11.25 20.02 3.95
N ARG A 4 11.26 20.16 5.28
CA ARG A 4 11.96 19.25 6.19
C ARG A 4 11.36 19.27 7.58
N VAL A 5 11.55 18.18 8.32
CA VAL A 5 11.32 18.08 9.76
C VAL A 5 12.68 17.83 10.42
N VAL A 6 13.03 18.64 11.42
CA VAL A 6 14.32 18.54 12.13
C VAL A 6 14.04 18.15 13.57
N PHE A 7 14.64 17.04 13.99
CA PHE A 7 14.70 16.61 15.38
C PHE A 7 16.09 16.97 15.93
N GLU A 8 16.12 17.45 17.17
CA GLU A 8 17.36 17.80 17.87
C GLU A 8 17.56 16.86 19.06
N ARG A 9 18.84 16.63 19.41
CA ARG A 9 19.24 15.82 20.55
C ARG A 9 18.56 16.31 21.84
N ASN A 10 17.94 15.37 22.57
CA ASN A 10 17.46 15.63 23.92
C ASN A 10 18.62 15.47 24.92
N PRO A 11 19.11 16.55 25.58
CA PRO A 11 20.22 16.47 26.54
C PRO A 11 19.88 15.69 27.82
N ASP A 12 18.58 15.49 28.07
CA ASP A 12 18.05 14.78 29.23
C ASP A 12 17.54 13.37 28.87
N TYR A 13 17.95 12.83 27.72
CA TYR A 13 17.65 11.45 27.37
C TYR A 13 18.26 10.49 28.40
N TYR A 14 17.47 9.52 28.84
CA TYR A 14 17.74 8.76 30.06
C TYR A 14 18.75 7.62 29.89
N ILE A 15 19.11 7.26 28.66
CA ILE A 15 20.05 6.17 28.40
C ILE A 15 21.47 6.69 28.53
N ILE A 16 22.24 6.02 29.39
CA ILE A 16 23.67 6.20 29.61
C ILE A 16 24.33 4.87 29.25
N ASN A 17 25.39 4.92 28.43
CA ASN A 17 26.11 3.71 28.05
C ASN A 17 27.05 3.22 29.16
N THR A 18 27.76 2.11 28.95
CA THR A 18 28.70 1.52 29.92
C THR A 18 29.97 2.34 30.18
N LYS A 19 30.14 3.47 29.49
CA LYS A 19 31.24 4.43 29.63
C LYS A 19 30.77 5.76 30.25
N ASP A 20 29.57 5.80 30.83
CA ASP A 20 28.94 7.01 31.40
C ASP A 20 28.66 8.14 30.37
N GLU A 21 28.54 7.81 29.08
CA GLU A 21 28.20 8.75 28.02
C GLU A 21 26.68 8.79 27.80
N LYS A 22 26.09 9.98 27.75
CA LYS A 22 24.66 10.18 27.47
C LYS A 22 24.36 10.01 25.97
N LEU A 23 23.34 9.23 25.66
CA LEU A 23 22.74 9.14 24.32
C LEU A 23 21.72 10.28 24.09
N PRO A 24 21.23 10.52 22.85
CA PRO A 24 21.69 9.97 21.57
C PRO A 24 23.03 10.56 21.13
N TYR A 25 23.85 9.87 20.32
CA TYR A 25 25.15 10.44 19.89
C TYR A 25 25.02 11.56 18.85
N LEU A 26 24.08 11.46 17.92
CA LEU A 26 23.87 12.46 16.86
C LEU A 26 23.17 13.71 17.41
N ASP A 27 23.58 14.88 16.92
CA ASP A 27 22.97 16.15 17.31
C ASP A 27 21.59 16.38 16.66
N LYS A 28 21.40 15.90 15.43
CA LYS A 28 20.20 16.14 14.63
C LYS A 28 19.83 14.94 13.76
N LEU A 29 18.52 14.74 13.61
CA LEU A 29 17.93 13.90 12.57
C LEU A 29 17.06 14.78 11.68
N VAL A 30 17.30 14.77 10.38
CA VAL A 30 16.58 15.60 9.41
C VAL A 30 15.83 14.71 8.44
N TYR A 31 14.51 14.79 8.44
CA TYR A 31 13.67 14.22 7.38
C TYR A 31 13.46 15.28 6.31
N LEU A 32 13.92 15.02 5.09
CA LEU A 32 13.61 15.86 3.93
C LEU A 32 12.30 15.38 3.29
N ILE A 33 11.40 16.32 3.00
CA ILE A 33 10.14 16.04 2.30
C ILE A 33 10.41 16.20 0.81
N VAL A 34 10.58 15.08 0.11
CA VAL A 34 10.84 15.04 -1.33
C VAL A 34 9.58 14.55 -2.03
N GLY A 35 9.04 15.37 -2.94
CA GLY A 35 7.75 15.08 -3.58
C GLY A 35 7.80 14.01 -4.67
N ASP A 36 9.00 13.58 -5.09
CA ASP A 36 9.21 12.63 -6.18
C ASP A 36 10.39 11.70 -5.89
N ILE A 37 10.22 10.42 -6.17
CA ILE A 37 11.21 9.38 -5.83
C ILE A 37 12.48 9.48 -6.69
N ASN A 38 12.39 9.96 -7.94
CA ASN A 38 13.61 10.17 -8.75
C ASN A 38 14.45 11.32 -8.18
N ASN A 39 13.80 12.38 -7.71
CA ASN A 39 14.49 13.46 -7.00
C ASN A 39 15.12 12.98 -5.68
N GLU A 40 14.49 12.04 -4.98
CA GLU A 40 15.07 11.42 -3.78
C GLU A 40 16.36 10.66 -4.12
N VAL A 41 16.35 9.88 -5.21
CA VAL A 41 17.55 9.20 -5.73
C VAL A 41 18.66 10.20 -6.06
N LEU A 42 18.37 11.28 -6.79
CA LEU A 42 19.36 12.31 -7.12
C LEU A 42 19.93 13.01 -5.88
N LYS A 43 19.09 13.26 -4.87
CA LYS A 43 19.53 13.86 -3.60
C LYS A 43 20.45 12.92 -2.81
N PHE A 44 20.17 11.62 -2.82
CA PHE A 44 21.10 10.66 -2.28
C PHE A 44 22.39 10.64 -3.11
N GLU A 45 22.37 10.60 -4.43
CA GLU A 45 23.62 10.66 -5.21
C GLU A 45 24.43 11.93 -4.98
N GLY A 46 23.76 13.07 -4.80
CA GLY A 46 24.39 14.36 -4.51
C GLY A 46 24.87 14.54 -3.06
N GLY A 47 24.70 13.56 -2.18
CA GLY A 47 25.14 13.66 -0.78
C GLY A 47 24.18 14.42 0.15
N GLU A 48 23.00 14.82 -0.33
CA GLU A 48 21.99 15.51 0.50
C GLU A 48 21.19 14.55 1.40
N LEU A 49 21.16 13.26 1.05
CA LEU A 49 20.54 12.20 1.86
C LEU A 49 21.59 11.20 2.34
N ASP A 50 21.41 10.78 3.59
CA ASP A 50 22.25 9.80 4.26
C ASP A 50 21.66 8.39 4.24
N VAL A 51 20.34 8.28 4.10
CA VAL A 51 19.59 7.03 4.03
C VAL A 51 18.56 7.16 2.90
N ILE A 52 18.37 6.09 2.13
CA ILE A 52 17.35 6.02 1.07
C ILE A 52 16.75 4.61 0.98
N GLY A 53 15.45 4.53 0.69
CA GLY A 53 14.79 3.30 0.24
C GLY A 53 14.92 3.15 -1.29
N LEU A 54 15.38 1.99 -1.76
CA LEU A 54 15.58 1.74 -3.18
C LEU A 54 14.41 0.96 -3.79
N GLN A 55 13.77 1.54 -4.81
CA GLN A 55 12.88 0.79 -5.71
C GLN A 55 13.68 -0.23 -6.52
N GLY A 56 13.03 -1.34 -6.92
CA GLY A 56 13.65 -2.42 -7.68
C GLY A 56 14.39 -1.95 -8.94
N ALA A 57 13.85 -0.94 -9.63
CA ALA A 57 14.48 -0.24 -10.76
C ALA A 57 15.92 0.23 -10.51
N ASN A 58 16.22 0.64 -9.27
CA ASN A 58 17.50 1.24 -8.90
C ASN A 58 18.49 0.26 -8.26
N VAL A 59 18.02 -0.90 -7.77
CA VAL A 59 18.83 -1.79 -6.93
C VAL A 59 20.08 -2.30 -7.65
N ALA A 60 19.96 -2.77 -8.89
CA ALA A 60 21.10 -3.31 -9.64
C ALA A 60 22.20 -2.25 -9.84
N ARG A 61 21.80 -1.03 -10.20
CA ARG A 61 22.70 0.11 -10.40
C ARG A 61 23.40 0.49 -9.10
N PHE A 62 22.65 0.66 -8.02
CA PHE A 62 23.21 0.98 -6.71
C PHE A 62 24.13 -0.12 -6.19
N LYS A 63 23.81 -1.39 -6.45
CA LYS A 63 24.65 -2.52 -6.02
C LYS A 63 26.00 -2.55 -6.73
N GLU A 64 26.04 -2.12 -7.99
CA GLU A 64 27.31 -1.94 -8.69
C GLU A 64 28.10 -0.76 -8.11
N LEU A 65 27.43 0.38 -7.88
CA LEU A 65 28.03 1.58 -7.30
C LEU A 65 28.58 1.35 -5.88
N GLU A 66 27.91 0.52 -5.06
CA GLU A 66 28.28 0.22 -3.67
C GLU A 66 29.77 -0.16 -3.51
N LYS A 67 30.34 -0.86 -4.49
CA LYS A 67 31.75 -1.32 -4.46
C LYS A 67 32.76 -0.17 -4.35
N HIS A 68 32.39 1.02 -4.82
CA HIS A 68 33.25 2.19 -4.93
C HIS A 68 32.59 3.46 -4.38
N SER A 69 31.54 3.30 -3.56
CA SER A 69 30.78 4.42 -2.98
C SER A 69 30.93 4.48 -1.46
N ASP A 70 30.46 5.59 -0.89
CA ASP A 70 30.41 5.86 0.54
C ASP A 70 29.10 5.38 1.18
N PHE A 71 28.40 4.40 0.59
CA PHE A 71 27.18 3.82 1.12
C PHE A 71 27.20 2.30 1.07
N LYS A 72 26.35 1.68 1.89
CA LYS A 72 26.11 0.24 1.92
C LYS A 72 24.63 -0.06 1.77
N ILE A 73 24.32 -1.12 1.03
CA ILE A 73 22.95 -1.58 0.75
C ILE A 73 22.60 -2.76 1.63
N TYR A 74 21.40 -2.74 2.17
CA TYR A 74 20.81 -3.79 2.97
C TYR A 74 19.50 -4.27 2.35
N ASN A 75 19.32 -5.59 2.29
CA ASN A 75 18.05 -6.22 2.01
C ASN A 75 17.40 -6.60 3.35
N LEU A 76 16.28 -5.97 3.67
CA LEU A 76 15.56 -6.14 4.93
C LEU A 76 14.40 -7.14 4.80
N GLY A 77 14.31 -7.86 3.67
CA GLY A 77 13.29 -8.88 3.43
C GLY A 77 11.98 -8.31 2.88
N PRO A 78 10.89 -9.09 2.89
CA PRO A 78 9.60 -8.67 2.34
C PRO A 78 9.04 -7.44 3.05
N ASN A 79 8.43 -6.55 2.27
CA ASN A 79 7.76 -5.38 2.82
C ASN A 79 6.55 -5.78 3.68
N THR A 80 6.44 -5.15 4.85
CA THR A 80 5.35 -5.35 5.81
C THR A 80 4.04 -4.67 5.38
N GLY A 81 4.12 -3.71 4.46
CA GLY A 81 2.97 -3.05 3.86
C GLY A 81 2.33 -3.85 2.74
N THR A 82 1.16 -3.38 2.33
CA THR A 82 0.43 -3.91 1.17
C THR A 82 0.17 -2.79 0.17
N MET A 83 0.31 -3.12 -1.10
CA MET A 83 -0.16 -2.29 -2.22
C MET A 83 -1.39 -2.95 -2.83
N PHE A 84 -2.41 -2.14 -3.08
CA PHE A 84 -3.70 -2.62 -3.55
C PHE A 84 -4.39 -1.58 -4.42
N ALA A 85 -5.25 -2.08 -5.30
CA ALA A 85 -6.32 -1.27 -5.87
C ALA A 85 -7.60 -1.46 -5.05
N SER A 86 -8.33 -0.37 -4.80
CA SER A 86 -9.61 -0.40 -4.12
C SER A 86 -10.71 0.13 -5.02
N PHE A 87 -11.92 -0.37 -4.78
CA PHE A 87 -13.14 0.11 -5.41
C PHE A 87 -13.95 0.92 -4.41
N ASN A 88 -14.48 2.06 -4.85
CA ASN A 88 -15.43 2.79 -4.04
C ASN A 88 -16.79 2.09 -4.13
N LEU A 89 -17.27 1.54 -3.01
CA LEU A 89 -18.58 0.90 -2.87
C LEU A 89 -19.63 1.87 -2.29
N ASN A 90 -19.24 3.11 -1.98
CA ASN A 90 -20.13 4.10 -1.40
C ASN A 90 -21.24 4.48 -2.39
N ASN A 91 -22.49 4.47 -1.95
CA ASN A 91 -23.66 4.93 -2.71
C ASN A 91 -24.51 5.93 -1.93
N ARG A 92 -23.90 6.63 -0.97
CA ARG A 92 -24.55 7.56 -0.06
C ARG A 92 -24.71 8.94 -0.70
N LYS A 93 -25.60 9.71 -0.11
CA LYS A 93 -25.84 11.10 -0.45
C LYS A 93 -25.21 12.01 0.58
N ASP A 94 -24.76 13.17 0.13
CA ASP A 94 -24.41 14.28 0.99
C ASP A 94 -25.67 14.90 1.65
N LYS A 95 -25.44 15.89 2.50
CA LYS A 95 -26.48 16.66 3.20
C LYS A 95 -27.48 17.36 2.27
N ASP A 96 -27.09 17.64 1.03
CA ASP A 96 -27.91 18.30 0.01
C ASP A 96 -28.69 17.28 -0.85
N GLY A 97 -28.57 15.98 -0.53
CA GLY A 97 -29.28 14.89 -1.19
C GLY A 97 -28.64 14.43 -2.51
N LYS A 98 -27.44 14.91 -2.83
CA LYS A 98 -26.66 14.54 -4.02
C LYS A 98 -25.76 13.35 -3.70
N PHE A 99 -25.69 12.38 -4.61
CA PHE A 99 -24.77 11.26 -4.44
C PHE A 99 -23.31 11.72 -4.51
N HIS A 100 -22.46 11.14 -3.66
CA HIS A 100 -21.01 11.40 -3.67
C HIS A 100 -20.34 10.95 -4.98
N VAL A 101 -20.97 10.05 -5.70
CA VAL A 101 -20.42 9.32 -6.85
C VAL A 101 -21.49 9.11 -7.92
N ASP A 102 -21.07 8.76 -9.14
CA ASP A 102 -21.99 8.38 -10.21
C ASP A 102 -22.60 7.00 -9.94
N ILE A 103 -23.91 6.97 -9.69
CA ILE A 103 -24.66 5.75 -9.38
C ILE A 103 -24.70 4.74 -10.53
N LYS A 104 -24.48 5.16 -11.78
CA LYS A 104 -24.35 4.20 -12.89
C LYS A 104 -23.07 3.38 -12.75
N LYS A 105 -21.94 4.06 -12.51
CA LYS A 105 -20.63 3.42 -12.32
C LYS A 105 -20.58 2.58 -11.05
N GLN A 106 -21.18 3.07 -9.97
CA GLN A 106 -21.20 2.38 -8.67
C GLN A 106 -21.78 0.97 -8.72
N ARG A 107 -22.73 0.71 -9.63
CA ARG A 107 -23.28 -0.64 -9.81
C ARG A 107 -22.23 -1.66 -10.20
N TRP A 108 -21.19 -1.24 -10.93
CA TRP A 108 -20.09 -2.11 -11.31
C TRP A 108 -19.22 -2.42 -10.10
N PHE A 109 -18.85 -1.40 -9.32
CA PHE A 109 -18.02 -1.58 -8.13
C PHE A 109 -18.70 -2.38 -7.03
N GLN A 110 -20.02 -2.22 -6.84
CA GLN A 110 -20.79 -3.02 -5.87
C GLN A 110 -21.00 -4.47 -6.31
N ASP A 111 -20.82 -4.79 -7.59
CA ASP A 111 -20.92 -6.15 -8.10
C ASP A 111 -19.65 -6.97 -7.77
N LYS A 112 -19.84 -7.99 -6.94
CA LYS A 112 -18.76 -8.90 -6.55
C LYS A 112 -18.11 -9.62 -7.74
N ASN A 113 -18.88 -10.00 -8.76
CA ASN A 113 -18.31 -10.65 -9.95
C ASN A 113 -17.44 -9.69 -10.75
N PHE A 114 -17.81 -8.40 -10.80
CA PHE A 114 -16.98 -7.38 -11.43
C PHE A 114 -15.64 -7.22 -10.70
N ARG A 115 -15.65 -7.08 -9.36
CA ARG A 115 -14.40 -6.98 -8.56
C ARG A 115 -13.51 -8.21 -8.70
N LYS A 116 -14.10 -9.41 -8.71
CA LYS A 116 -13.40 -10.68 -8.98
C LYS A 116 -12.84 -10.76 -10.40
N ALA A 117 -13.57 -10.26 -11.40
CA ALA A 117 -13.08 -10.21 -12.77
C ALA A 117 -11.89 -9.25 -12.92
N VAL A 118 -11.94 -8.10 -12.25
CA VAL A 118 -10.80 -7.17 -12.18
C VAL A 118 -9.58 -7.87 -11.57
N ASP A 119 -9.74 -8.58 -10.44
CA ASP A 119 -8.65 -9.31 -9.80
C ASP A 119 -8.00 -10.36 -10.73
N TYR A 120 -8.81 -11.11 -11.49
CA TYR A 120 -8.31 -12.10 -12.46
C TYR A 120 -7.65 -11.46 -13.69
N ALA A 121 -7.87 -10.17 -13.95
CA ALA A 121 -7.22 -9.49 -15.07
C ALA A 121 -5.78 -9.07 -14.74
N ILE A 122 -5.49 -8.81 -13.46
CA ILE A 122 -4.23 -8.20 -13.03
C ILE A 122 -3.05 -9.18 -13.15
N ASP A 123 -2.04 -8.80 -13.94
CA ASP A 123 -0.80 -9.57 -14.10
C ASP A 123 0.26 -9.23 -13.06
N ARG A 124 0.09 -9.73 -11.84
CA ARG A 124 1.02 -9.46 -10.73
C ARG A 124 2.43 -9.95 -10.98
N LYS A 125 2.59 -11.08 -11.68
CA LYS A 125 3.90 -11.63 -12.02
C LYS A 125 4.64 -10.71 -12.97
N ASN A 126 3.95 -10.24 -14.01
CA ASN A 126 4.50 -9.26 -14.93
C ASN A 126 4.85 -7.93 -14.22
N MET A 127 4.03 -7.48 -13.28
CA MET A 127 4.32 -6.29 -12.46
C MET A 127 5.58 -6.48 -11.61
N VAL A 128 5.74 -7.62 -10.93
CA VAL A 128 6.96 -7.92 -10.15
C VAL A 128 8.20 -7.91 -11.04
N MET A 129 8.11 -8.47 -12.24
CA MET A 129 9.27 -8.52 -13.16
C MET A 129 9.61 -7.13 -13.73
N ASN A 130 8.62 -6.35 -14.15
CA ASN A 130 8.87 -5.10 -14.88
C ASN A 130 8.99 -3.86 -13.98
N ILE A 131 8.36 -3.86 -12.81
CA ILE A 131 8.37 -2.71 -11.88
C ILE A 131 9.36 -2.96 -10.76
N ALA A 132 9.30 -4.14 -10.13
CA ALA A 132 10.18 -4.49 -9.02
C ALA A 132 11.48 -5.19 -9.46
N ASN A 133 11.73 -5.40 -10.75
CA ASN A 133 12.90 -6.12 -11.27
C ASN A 133 13.11 -7.52 -10.62
N GLY A 134 12.01 -8.22 -10.32
CA GLY A 134 12.04 -9.52 -9.65
C GLY A 134 12.29 -9.45 -8.13
N LEU A 135 12.42 -8.25 -7.55
CA LEU A 135 12.69 -8.04 -6.13
C LEU A 135 11.38 -7.91 -5.33
N GLY A 136 10.61 -8.98 -5.35
CA GLY A 136 9.33 -9.06 -4.66
C GLY A 136 8.56 -10.32 -5.04
N ALA A 137 7.33 -10.42 -4.57
CA ALA A 137 6.44 -11.53 -4.92
C ALA A 137 4.98 -11.05 -5.05
N PRO A 138 4.18 -11.68 -5.93
CA PRO A 138 2.75 -11.41 -6.03
C PRO A 138 2.04 -11.51 -4.67
N LEU A 139 1.06 -10.64 -4.44
CA LEU A 139 0.26 -10.65 -3.22
C LEU A 139 -1.23 -10.78 -3.56
N TYR A 140 -1.91 -11.68 -2.88
CA TYR A 140 -3.33 -12.03 -3.15
C TYR A 140 -4.26 -11.84 -1.95
N THR A 141 -3.69 -11.51 -0.79
CA THR A 141 -4.35 -11.48 0.52
C THR A 141 -4.09 -10.17 1.23
N ALA A 142 -4.90 -9.91 2.26
CA ALA A 142 -4.85 -8.67 3.02
C ALA A 142 -3.66 -8.56 3.98
N GLU A 143 -3.11 -9.70 4.38
CA GLU A 143 -1.89 -9.76 5.17
C GLU A 143 -0.67 -9.91 4.26
N SER A 144 0.43 -9.24 4.62
CA SER A 144 1.70 -9.32 3.92
C SER A 144 2.31 -10.72 3.99
N LEU A 145 3.22 -11.05 3.08
CA LEU A 145 3.83 -12.38 2.99
C LEU A 145 4.69 -12.76 4.21
N ASN A 146 5.16 -11.77 4.97
CA ASN A 146 5.92 -11.97 6.21
C ASN A 146 5.04 -11.94 7.46
N SER A 147 3.71 -11.86 7.32
CA SER A 147 2.80 -11.87 8.47
C SER A 147 2.72 -13.26 9.09
N ILE A 148 2.92 -13.35 10.41
CA ILE A 148 2.72 -14.61 11.15
C ILE A 148 1.24 -15.04 11.20
N PHE A 149 0.33 -14.14 10.81
CA PHE A 149 -1.11 -14.39 10.72
C PHE A 149 -1.60 -14.64 9.29
N LEU A 150 -0.70 -14.73 8.29
CA LEU A 150 -1.09 -15.02 6.92
C LEU A 150 -1.93 -16.30 6.83
N ASN A 151 -3.05 -16.22 6.11
CA ASN A 151 -3.88 -17.38 5.81
C ASN A 151 -3.38 -18.08 4.53
N GLU A 152 -2.47 -19.03 4.69
CA GLU A 152 -1.84 -19.79 3.60
C GLU A 152 -2.82 -20.72 2.84
N LYS A 153 -4.05 -20.90 3.34
CA LYS A 153 -5.07 -21.74 2.68
C LYS A 153 -5.75 -21.01 1.52
N LEU A 154 -5.61 -19.69 1.43
CA LEU A 154 -6.20 -18.90 0.36
C LEU A 154 -5.36 -19.05 -0.93
N PRO A 155 -5.93 -19.61 -2.01
CA PRO A 155 -5.16 -19.88 -3.21
C PRO A 155 -4.78 -18.59 -3.94
N ALA A 156 -3.71 -18.66 -4.73
CA ALA A 156 -3.32 -17.57 -5.61
C ALA A 156 -4.45 -17.23 -6.59
N TYR A 157 -4.61 -15.93 -6.86
CA TYR A 157 -5.58 -15.39 -7.82
C TYR A 157 -4.84 -15.02 -9.13
N GLU A 158 -4.28 -16.04 -9.78
CA GLU A 158 -3.45 -15.88 -10.97
C GLU A 158 -4.24 -15.32 -12.16
N LYS A 159 -3.57 -14.52 -13.01
CA LYS A 159 -4.20 -13.89 -14.18
C LYS A 159 -4.94 -14.93 -15.04
N ASN A 160 -6.23 -14.70 -15.25
CA ASN A 160 -7.09 -15.55 -16.04
C ASN A 160 -8.20 -14.72 -16.72
N ILE A 161 -7.92 -14.28 -17.93
CA ILE A 161 -8.84 -13.46 -18.72
C ILE A 161 -10.16 -14.18 -19.02
N GLU A 162 -10.16 -15.49 -19.23
CA GLU A 162 -11.38 -16.24 -19.52
C GLU A 162 -12.30 -16.34 -18.30
N LYS A 163 -11.74 -16.58 -17.10
CA LYS A 163 -12.51 -16.50 -15.84
C LYS A 163 -13.05 -15.08 -15.60
N SER A 164 -12.26 -14.06 -15.92
CA SER A 164 -12.71 -12.66 -15.83
C SER A 164 -13.95 -12.44 -16.70
N LYS A 165 -13.90 -12.86 -17.97
CA LYS A 165 -15.02 -12.77 -18.91
C LYS A 165 -16.23 -13.60 -18.44
N GLU A 166 -16.02 -14.79 -17.89
CA GLU A 166 -17.09 -15.64 -17.37
C GLU A 166 -17.85 -14.95 -16.22
N LEU A 167 -17.13 -14.37 -15.26
CA LEU A 167 -17.70 -13.63 -14.13
C LEU A 167 -18.48 -12.40 -14.61
N LEU A 168 -17.92 -11.63 -15.55
CA LEU A 168 -18.60 -10.50 -16.16
C LEU A 168 -19.89 -10.95 -16.87
N LYS A 169 -19.86 -12.03 -17.66
CA LYS A 169 -21.08 -12.56 -18.31
C LYS A 169 -22.15 -12.98 -17.30
N LYS A 170 -21.76 -13.59 -16.16
CA LYS A 170 -22.71 -13.97 -15.09
C LYS A 170 -23.48 -12.78 -14.52
N SER A 171 -22.88 -11.59 -14.56
CA SER A 171 -23.51 -10.34 -14.13
C SER A 171 -24.18 -9.54 -15.25
N GLY A 172 -24.28 -10.12 -16.46
CA GLY A 172 -24.97 -9.55 -17.61
C GLY A 172 -24.14 -8.54 -18.41
N TYR A 173 -22.83 -8.47 -18.18
CA TYR A 173 -21.94 -7.70 -19.05
C TYR A 173 -21.75 -8.43 -20.38
N ARG A 174 -21.51 -7.64 -21.43
CA ARG A 174 -21.29 -8.12 -22.80
C ARG A 174 -20.31 -7.21 -23.51
N TRP A 175 -19.78 -7.65 -24.64
CA TRP A 175 -18.89 -6.84 -25.47
C TRP A 175 -19.64 -6.32 -26.69
N ASP A 176 -19.33 -5.09 -27.09
CA ASP A 176 -19.77 -4.57 -28.39
C ASP A 176 -18.95 -5.19 -29.53
N LYS A 177 -19.27 -4.83 -30.78
CA LYS A 177 -18.56 -5.34 -31.97
C LYS A 177 -17.08 -4.92 -32.04
N LYS A 178 -16.69 -3.89 -31.29
CA LYS A 178 -15.32 -3.35 -31.21
C LYS A 178 -14.54 -3.91 -30.02
N GLY A 179 -15.16 -4.76 -29.19
CA GLY A 179 -14.53 -5.32 -28.01
C GLY A 179 -14.60 -4.44 -26.77
N HIS A 180 -15.44 -3.39 -26.74
CA HIS A 180 -15.67 -2.63 -25.51
C HIS A 180 -16.70 -3.31 -24.62
N LEU A 181 -16.45 -3.29 -23.31
CA LEU A 181 -17.32 -3.85 -22.29
C LEU A 181 -18.54 -2.94 -22.08
N LEU A 182 -19.71 -3.55 -22.16
CA LEU A 182 -21.01 -2.97 -21.88
C LEU A 182 -21.59 -3.64 -20.63
N ASP A 183 -22.20 -2.84 -19.75
CA ASP A 183 -23.01 -3.37 -18.66
C ASP A 183 -24.35 -3.96 -19.17
N LYS A 184 -25.12 -4.56 -18.24
CA LYS A 184 -26.43 -5.14 -18.55
C LYS A 184 -27.48 -4.14 -19.06
N TYR A 185 -27.22 -2.84 -18.93
CA TYR A 185 -28.08 -1.76 -19.41
C TYR A 185 -27.58 -1.14 -20.73
N GLY A 186 -26.45 -1.64 -21.27
CA GLY A 186 -25.86 -1.13 -22.51
C GLY A 186 -24.99 0.11 -22.36
N ASN A 187 -24.58 0.47 -21.14
CA ASN A 187 -23.59 1.54 -20.93
C ASN A 187 -22.18 0.98 -21.09
N HIS A 188 -21.28 1.76 -21.70
CA HIS A 188 -19.85 1.44 -21.68
C HIS A 188 -19.30 1.51 -20.26
N VAL A 189 -18.50 0.51 -19.89
CA VAL A 189 -17.79 0.48 -18.61
C VAL A 189 -16.60 1.42 -18.69
N GLU A 190 -16.77 2.63 -18.15
CA GLU A 190 -15.77 3.69 -18.13
C GLU A 190 -15.66 4.32 -16.73
N PHE A 191 -14.45 4.38 -16.19
CA PHE A 191 -14.22 4.93 -14.85
C PHE A 191 -12.82 5.53 -14.68
N ASP A 192 -12.67 6.30 -13.61
CA ASP A 192 -11.38 6.90 -13.24
C ASP A 192 -10.55 5.97 -12.33
N LEU A 193 -9.26 5.89 -12.60
CA LEU A 193 -8.29 5.21 -11.73
C LEU A 193 -7.31 6.24 -11.16
N TYR A 194 -7.35 6.44 -9.86
CA TYR A 194 -6.51 7.42 -9.18
C TYR A 194 -5.29 6.79 -8.52
N THR A 195 -4.21 7.56 -8.40
CA THR A 195 -3.12 7.31 -7.46
C THR A 195 -2.42 8.62 -7.11
N ASN A 196 -1.44 8.61 -6.20
CA ASN A 196 -0.70 9.80 -5.84
C ASN A 196 0.49 10.01 -6.79
N ALA A 197 0.55 11.19 -7.40
CA ALA A 197 1.65 11.61 -8.26
C ALA A 197 2.98 11.68 -7.51
N GLY A 198 4.09 11.41 -8.20
CA GLY A 198 5.46 11.41 -7.65
C GLY A 198 5.87 10.08 -7.02
N ASN A 199 4.93 9.15 -6.84
CA ASN A 199 5.24 7.75 -6.54
C ASN A 199 5.32 6.96 -7.84
N THR A 200 6.51 6.97 -8.44
CA THR A 200 6.81 6.35 -9.75
C THR A 200 6.47 4.86 -9.82
N GLU A 201 6.58 4.12 -8.70
CA GLU A 201 6.20 2.70 -8.63
C GLU A 201 4.68 2.52 -8.73
N ARG A 202 3.89 3.30 -7.99
CA ARG A 202 2.42 3.28 -8.09
C ARG A 202 1.93 3.80 -9.44
N GLU A 203 2.62 4.77 -10.03
CA GLU A 203 2.32 5.25 -11.38
C GLU A 203 2.52 4.14 -12.42
N ALA A 204 3.62 3.40 -12.34
CA ALA A 204 3.86 2.25 -13.20
C ALA A 204 2.82 1.13 -12.98
N ILE A 205 2.44 0.85 -11.72
CA ILE A 205 1.35 -0.09 -11.40
C ILE A 205 0.05 0.39 -12.05
N GLY A 206 -0.28 1.68 -11.96
CA GLY A 206 -1.48 2.25 -12.55
C GLY A 206 -1.56 2.12 -14.07
N VAL A 207 -0.43 2.28 -14.77
CA VAL A 207 -0.34 2.03 -16.22
C VAL A 207 -0.59 0.57 -16.55
N MET A 208 0.00 -0.37 -15.80
CA MET A 208 -0.20 -1.80 -16.04
C MET A 208 -1.62 -2.26 -15.68
N VAL A 209 -2.19 -1.80 -14.57
CA VAL A 209 -3.59 -2.06 -14.19
C VAL A 209 -4.54 -1.50 -15.26
N LYS A 210 -4.29 -0.28 -15.75
CA LYS A 210 -5.06 0.29 -16.87
C LYS A 210 -5.03 -0.64 -18.08
N GLN A 211 -3.84 -1.08 -18.52
CA GLN A 211 -3.70 -1.96 -19.68
C GLN A 211 -4.44 -3.29 -19.46
N ASP A 212 -4.27 -3.93 -18.30
CA ASP A 212 -4.92 -5.21 -17.98
C ASP A 212 -6.47 -5.11 -18.02
N LEU A 213 -7.03 -3.95 -17.66
CA LEU A 213 -8.48 -3.72 -17.69
C LEU A 213 -9.00 -3.27 -19.06
N GLU A 214 -8.18 -2.55 -19.83
CA GLU A 214 -8.44 -2.25 -21.24
C GLU A 214 -8.45 -3.53 -22.10
N ASP A 215 -7.65 -4.53 -21.76
CA ASP A 215 -7.69 -5.87 -22.38
C ASP A 215 -9.03 -6.61 -22.13
N LEU A 216 -9.76 -6.24 -21.06
CA LEU A 216 -11.13 -6.69 -20.83
C LEU A 216 -12.19 -5.83 -21.53
N GLY A 217 -11.79 -4.79 -22.25
CA GLY A 217 -12.68 -3.87 -22.96
C GLY A 217 -13.20 -2.72 -22.11
N MET A 218 -12.69 -2.52 -20.88
CA MET A 218 -13.04 -1.36 -20.06
C MET A 218 -12.31 -0.12 -20.57
N LYS A 219 -12.85 1.07 -20.32
CA LYS A 219 -12.13 2.33 -20.52
C LYS A 219 -11.68 2.88 -19.16
N VAL A 220 -10.37 2.93 -18.94
CA VAL A 220 -9.79 3.36 -17.66
C VAL A 220 -9.06 4.70 -17.81
N ASN A 221 -9.62 5.72 -17.19
CA ASN A 221 -9.03 7.06 -17.17
C ASN A 221 -8.04 7.16 -16.01
N PHE A 222 -6.78 6.80 -16.26
CA PHE A 222 -5.72 6.84 -15.24
C PHE A 222 -5.28 8.28 -14.93
N LYS A 223 -5.34 8.66 -13.65
CA LYS A 223 -5.14 10.02 -13.14
C LYS A 223 -4.26 10.04 -11.89
N PRO A 224 -2.92 10.11 -12.03
CA PRO A 224 -2.04 10.52 -10.94
C PRO A 224 -2.37 11.95 -10.51
N ILE A 225 -2.62 12.18 -9.22
CA ILE A 225 -2.94 13.50 -8.67
C ILE A 225 -2.13 13.77 -7.40
N GLU A 226 -2.03 15.04 -7.00
CA GLU A 226 -1.33 15.42 -5.76
C GLU A 226 -1.91 14.70 -4.52
N PHE A 227 -1.04 14.32 -3.59
CA PHE A 227 -1.39 13.41 -2.47
C PHE A 227 -2.51 13.96 -1.58
N ASN A 228 -2.47 15.24 -1.17
CA ASN A 228 -3.53 15.81 -0.33
C ASN A 228 -4.86 15.90 -1.08
N SER A 229 -4.81 16.18 -2.39
CA SER A 229 -5.98 16.15 -3.26
C SER A 229 -6.59 14.74 -3.35
N LEU A 230 -5.74 13.70 -3.41
CA LEU A 230 -6.17 12.31 -3.34
C LEU A 230 -6.80 11.99 -1.98
N VAL A 231 -6.13 12.32 -0.88
CA VAL A 231 -6.66 12.10 0.48
C VAL A 231 -8.02 12.77 0.63
N ASN A 232 -8.17 14.02 0.19
CA ASN A 232 -9.44 14.74 0.24
C ASN A 232 -10.56 14.00 -0.53
N LYS A 233 -10.25 13.42 -1.69
CA LYS A 233 -11.20 12.57 -2.42
C LYS A 233 -11.58 11.31 -1.65
N LEU A 234 -10.62 10.65 -1.01
CA LEU A 234 -10.83 9.39 -0.31
C LEU A 234 -11.62 9.53 0.99
N VAL A 235 -11.39 10.59 1.76
CA VAL A 235 -11.93 10.69 3.14
C VAL A 235 -12.98 11.79 3.33
N ASN A 236 -12.99 12.83 2.50
CA ASN A 236 -13.91 13.96 2.66
C ASN A 236 -15.00 13.97 1.59
N THR A 237 -14.62 14.04 0.31
CA THR A 237 -15.62 14.17 -0.77
C THR A 237 -16.23 12.84 -1.15
N LEU A 238 -15.48 11.74 -0.95
CA LEU A 238 -15.83 10.37 -1.32
C LEU A 238 -16.07 10.18 -2.83
N ASP A 239 -15.64 11.16 -3.65
CA ASP A 239 -15.85 11.22 -5.10
C ASP A 239 -14.64 10.64 -5.84
N TRP A 240 -14.65 9.32 -5.97
CA TRP A 240 -13.65 8.53 -6.71
C TRP A 240 -14.25 7.18 -7.12
N ASP A 241 -13.70 6.57 -8.16
CA ASP A 241 -14.18 5.30 -8.72
C ASP A 241 -13.30 4.13 -8.23
N MET A 242 -12.03 4.12 -8.66
CA MET A 242 -11.00 3.16 -8.26
C MET A 242 -9.71 3.90 -7.87
N VAL A 243 -8.97 3.37 -6.90
CA VAL A 243 -7.71 3.99 -6.44
C VAL A 243 -6.65 2.94 -6.18
N ILE A 244 -5.40 3.21 -6.59
CA ILE A 244 -4.22 2.45 -6.17
C ILE A 244 -3.55 3.17 -5.01
N MET A 245 -3.43 2.46 -3.89
CA MET A 245 -2.80 2.94 -2.67
C MET A 245 -1.89 1.86 -2.09
N GLY A 246 -1.07 2.27 -1.12
CA GLY A 246 -0.41 1.34 -0.23
C GLY A 246 -0.58 1.79 1.22
N LEU A 247 -0.66 0.82 2.11
CA LEU A 247 -0.71 1.04 3.55
C LEU A 247 0.46 0.31 4.20
N THR A 248 1.01 0.93 5.25
CA THR A 248 1.97 0.29 6.13
C THR A 248 1.24 -0.74 6.98
N GLY A 249 1.66 -2.00 6.92
CA GLY A 249 1.07 -3.09 7.69
C GLY A 249 1.89 -3.40 8.94
N SER A 250 1.37 -4.32 9.75
CA SER A 250 2.11 -4.94 10.84
C SER A 250 2.19 -6.44 10.58
N PRO A 251 3.40 -7.02 10.43
CA PRO A 251 3.52 -8.45 10.20
C PRO A 251 3.26 -9.28 11.48
N LEU A 252 3.12 -8.61 12.63
CA LEU A 252 3.02 -9.26 13.94
C LEU A 252 1.60 -9.28 14.50
N GLU A 253 0.75 -8.31 14.12
CA GLU A 253 -0.57 -8.16 14.71
C GLU A 253 -1.58 -7.52 13.73
N PRO A 254 -2.52 -8.30 13.16
CA PRO A 254 -3.52 -7.80 12.23
C PRO A 254 -4.46 -6.73 12.81
N ASN A 255 -4.62 -6.62 14.14
CA ASN A 255 -5.47 -5.58 14.76
C ASN A 255 -5.01 -4.16 14.42
N GLY A 256 -3.75 -3.95 14.02
CA GLY A 256 -3.30 -2.66 13.47
C GLY A 256 -4.13 -2.23 12.25
N GLY A 257 -4.65 -3.20 11.49
CA GLY A 257 -5.57 -2.99 10.37
C GLY A 257 -7.01 -2.63 10.77
N LYS A 258 -7.36 -2.56 12.06
CA LYS A 258 -8.73 -2.23 12.49
C LYS A 258 -9.23 -0.90 11.94
N ASN A 259 -8.33 0.08 11.78
CA ASN A 259 -8.67 1.40 11.25
C ASN A 259 -9.01 1.38 9.75
N VAL A 260 -8.67 0.29 9.05
CA VAL A 260 -8.94 0.05 7.63
C VAL A 260 -10.16 -0.86 7.48
N TRP A 261 -10.20 -1.94 8.25
CA TRP A 261 -11.16 -3.02 8.04
C TRP A 261 -12.45 -2.88 8.83
N MET A 262 -12.41 -2.27 10.01
CA MET A 262 -13.64 -2.00 10.75
C MET A 262 -14.40 -0.87 10.10
N SER A 263 -15.72 -1.01 10.07
CA SER A 263 -16.67 -0.10 9.43
C SER A 263 -16.71 1.32 10.01
N ASN A 264 -16.14 1.51 11.20
CA ASN A 264 -15.96 2.80 11.89
C ASN A 264 -14.52 3.33 11.81
N GLY A 265 -13.64 2.67 11.06
CA GLY A 265 -12.27 3.11 10.84
C GLY A 265 -12.18 4.37 9.96
N THR A 266 -11.18 5.21 10.21
CA THR A 266 -10.94 6.42 9.41
C THR A 266 -10.34 6.12 8.04
N LEU A 267 -9.80 4.91 7.85
CA LEU A 267 -9.25 4.42 6.59
C LEU A 267 -10.13 3.30 6.00
N HIS A 268 -11.41 3.23 6.37
CA HIS A 268 -12.40 2.27 5.83
C HIS A 268 -12.85 2.65 4.41
N MET A 269 -11.86 2.77 3.53
CA MET A 269 -11.92 3.50 2.28
C MET A 269 -13.01 3.00 1.34
N PHE A 270 -13.13 1.68 1.15
CA PHE A 270 -14.04 1.11 0.16
C PHE A 270 -15.52 1.39 0.46
N ASN A 271 -15.89 1.73 1.70
CA ASN A 271 -17.28 2.06 2.06
C ASN A 271 -17.36 3.13 3.16
N GLN A 272 -16.48 4.13 3.07
CA GLN A 272 -16.32 5.16 4.10
C GLN A 272 -17.64 5.87 4.41
N ARG A 273 -17.94 6.06 5.69
CA ARG A 273 -19.10 6.81 6.19
C ARG A 273 -18.68 8.22 6.59
N PRO A 274 -19.44 9.26 6.20
CA PRO A 274 -19.27 10.61 6.76
C PRO A 274 -19.36 10.60 8.29
N ALA A 275 -18.69 11.53 8.97
CA ALA A 275 -18.61 11.55 10.42
C ALA A 275 -19.97 11.71 11.13
N ASP A 276 -20.94 12.33 10.47
CA ASP A 276 -22.31 12.55 10.96
C ASP A 276 -23.30 11.45 10.50
N TYR A 277 -22.82 10.41 9.83
CA TYR A 277 -23.68 9.34 9.31
C TYR A 277 -24.10 8.34 10.40
N THR A 278 -25.39 8.29 10.71
CA THR A 278 -25.92 7.51 11.85
C THR A 278 -26.65 6.22 11.46
N LYS A 279 -26.90 5.99 10.17
CA LYS A 279 -27.63 4.82 9.69
C LYS A 279 -26.72 3.60 9.58
N ASP A 280 -27.12 2.47 10.17
CA ASP A 280 -26.42 1.20 9.93
C ASP A 280 -26.81 0.61 8.58
N ASP A 281 -25.95 0.83 7.59
CA ASP A 281 -26.04 0.29 6.23
C ASP A 281 -24.87 -0.64 5.88
N ARG A 282 -24.16 -1.14 6.90
CA ARG A 282 -23.04 -2.06 6.69
C ARG A 282 -23.51 -3.31 5.97
N TYR A 283 -22.74 -3.75 4.99
CA TYR A 283 -22.91 -5.05 4.38
C TYR A 283 -22.79 -6.14 5.46
N PRO A 284 -23.49 -7.28 5.33
CA PRO A 284 -23.38 -8.37 6.29
C PRO A 284 -21.94 -8.84 6.53
N TRP A 285 -21.10 -8.84 5.48
CA TRP A 285 -19.69 -9.21 5.57
C TRP A 285 -18.85 -8.15 6.29
N GLU A 286 -19.18 -6.85 6.19
CA GLU A 286 -18.53 -5.80 6.99
C GLU A 286 -18.84 -5.98 8.47
N LYS A 287 -20.11 -6.26 8.82
CA LYS A 287 -20.50 -6.55 10.22
C LYS A 287 -19.76 -7.78 10.77
N ARG A 288 -19.52 -8.78 9.91
CA ARG A 288 -18.74 -9.95 10.28
C ARG A 288 -17.27 -9.59 10.52
N ILE A 289 -16.66 -8.80 9.65
CA ILE A 289 -15.29 -8.31 9.84
C ILE A 289 -15.17 -7.49 11.13
N ASP A 290 -16.10 -6.59 11.42
CA ASP A 290 -16.13 -5.83 12.68
C ASP A 290 -16.09 -6.76 13.91
N TYR A 291 -16.93 -7.80 13.89
CA TYR A 291 -16.97 -8.82 14.93
C TYR A 291 -15.63 -9.57 15.04
N LEU A 292 -15.07 -10.02 13.91
CA LEU A 292 -13.82 -10.79 13.88
C LEU A 292 -12.64 -9.98 14.41
N TYR A 293 -12.53 -8.71 14.04
CA TYR A 293 -11.49 -7.81 14.58
C TYR A 293 -11.65 -7.60 16.09
N THR A 294 -12.88 -7.43 16.57
CA THR A 294 -13.15 -7.31 18.01
C THR A 294 -12.76 -8.58 18.76
N GLN A 295 -13.15 -9.76 18.26
CA GLN A 295 -12.81 -11.03 18.91
C GLN A 295 -11.32 -11.38 18.81
N GLY A 296 -10.68 -11.11 17.68
CA GLY A 296 -9.24 -11.30 17.49
C GLY A 296 -8.43 -10.49 18.49
N ALA A 297 -8.82 -9.24 18.74
CA ALA A 297 -8.20 -8.38 19.73
C ALA A 297 -8.40 -8.86 21.19
N LEU A 298 -9.51 -9.55 21.49
CA LEU A 298 -9.82 -10.09 22.81
C LEU A 298 -9.17 -11.46 23.08
N ALA A 299 -8.78 -12.19 22.05
CA ALA A 299 -8.13 -13.49 22.19
C ALA A 299 -6.73 -13.35 22.81
N THR A 300 -6.44 -14.12 23.86
CA THR A 300 -5.18 -14.04 24.63
C THR A 300 -4.12 -15.05 24.19
N ASP A 301 -4.45 -15.97 23.30
CA ASP A 301 -3.53 -16.94 22.71
C ASP A 301 -3.51 -16.86 21.17
N PHE A 302 -2.40 -17.28 20.59
CA PHE A 302 -2.15 -17.18 19.16
C PHE A 302 -3.15 -18.00 18.32
N GLU A 303 -3.46 -19.23 18.73
CA GLU A 303 -4.31 -20.14 17.96
C GLU A 303 -5.76 -19.65 17.89
N SER A 304 -6.29 -19.16 19.02
CA SER A 304 -7.63 -18.55 19.07
C SER A 304 -7.67 -17.28 18.22
N ARG A 305 -6.66 -16.41 18.33
CA ARG A 305 -6.56 -15.17 17.55
C ARG A 305 -6.47 -15.46 16.05
N LYS A 306 -5.66 -16.45 15.66
CA LYS A 306 -5.44 -16.83 14.27
C LYS A 306 -6.73 -17.26 13.58
N LYS A 307 -7.63 -17.99 14.25
CA LYS A 307 -8.92 -18.39 13.68
C LYS A 307 -9.76 -17.19 13.23
N PHE A 308 -9.81 -16.13 14.04
CA PHE A 308 -10.57 -14.92 13.70
C PHE A 308 -9.98 -14.18 12.51
N TYR A 309 -8.65 -14.05 12.46
CA TYR A 309 -7.98 -13.36 11.35
C TYR A 309 -7.91 -14.18 10.07
N ASP A 310 -7.84 -15.51 10.15
CA ASP A 310 -7.96 -16.38 8.98
C ASP A 310 -9.35 -16.23 8.33
N GLU A 311 -10.41 -16.13 9.15
CA GLU A 311 -11.78 -15.91 8.65
C GLU A 311 -11.93 -14.52 8.02
N TYR A 312 -11.39 -13.46 8.62
CA TYR A 312 -11.43 -12.12 8.04
C TYR A 312 -10.74 -12.11 6.67
N GLN A 313 -9.55 -12.71 6.57
CA GLN A 313 -8.82 -12.80 5.30
C GLN A 313 -9.64 -13.56 4.24
N ALA A 314 -10.35 -14.63 4.63
CA ALA A 314 -11.23 -15.35 3.71
C ALA A 314 -12.41 -14.50 3.22
N ILE A 315 -13.01 -13.69 4.09
CA ILE A 315 -14.08 -12.75 3.71
C ILE A 315 -13.53 -11.67 2.77
N ALA A 316 -12.40 -11.05 3.11
CA ALA A 316 -11.75 -10.04 2.28
C ALA A 316 -11.38 -10.61 0.90
N TYR A 317 -10.89 -11.86 0.87
CA TYR A 317 -10.57 -12.58 -0.35
C TYR A 317 -11.82 -12.91 -1.18
N GLU A 318 -12.94 -13.25 -0.56
CA GLU A 318 -14.18 -13.55 -1.30
C GLU A 318 -14.87 -12.28 -1.82
N GLU A 319 -14.97 -11.24 -0.98
CA GLU A 319 -15.70 -10.01 -1.29
C GLU A 319 -14.87 -9.01 -2.12
N LYS A 320 -13.53 -9.13 -2.13
CA LYS A 320 -12.62 -8.33 -2.96
C LYS A 320 -12.87 -6.80 -2.93
N PRO A 321 -13.05 -6.14 -1.76
CA PRO A 321 -13.05 -4.67 -1.73
C PRO A 321 -11.68 -4.08 -2.10
N PHE A 322 -10.63 -4.90 -1.97
CA PHE A 322 -9.27 -4.64 -2.42
C PHE A 322 -8.79 -5.75 -3.37
N VAL A 323 -8.01 -5.34 -4.37
CA VAL A 323 -7.20 -6.21 -5.24
C VAL A 323 -5.74 -5.93 -4.91
N TYR A 324 -5.13 -6.83 -4.15
CA TYR A 324 -3.71 -6.73 -3.78
C TYR A 324 -2.81 -6.91 -4.99
N ILE A 325 -1.64 -6.26 -5.01
CA ILE A 325 -0.78 -6.20 -6.19
C ILE A 325 0.46 -7.09 -5.99
N TYR A 326 1.49 -6.60 -5.32
CA TYR A 326 2.66 -7.39 -4.94
C TYR A 326 3.29 -6.83 -3.65
N SER A 327 4.12 -7.65 -3.02
CA SER A 327 4.97 -7.26 -1.88
C SER A 327 6.42 -7.14 -2.37
N PRO A 328 6.98 -5.92 -2.47
CA PRO A 328 8.39 -5.74 -2.81
C PRO A 328 9.29 -6.15 -1.66
N LEU A 329 10.58 -6.34 -1.93
CA LEU A 329 11.60 -6.39 -0.88
C LEU A 329 11.91 -4.97 -0.40
N ILE A 330 12.13 -4.80 0.90
CA ILE A 330 12.65 -3.55 1.47
C ILE A 330 14.16 -3.57 1.24
N ILE A 331 14.63 -2.73 0.33
CA ILE A 331 16.05 -2.54 0.06
C ILE A 331 16.38 -1.09 0.39
N SER A 332 17.44 -0.88 1.15
CA SER A 332 17.78 0.46 1.63
C SER A 332 19.28 0.66 1.66
N ALA A 333 19.72 1.87 1.35
CA ALA A 333 21.12 2.26 1.40
C ALA A 333 21.34 3.28 2.53
N ILE A 334 22.49 3.20 3.20
CA ILE A 334 22.93 4.15 4.23
C ILE A 334 24.41 4.47 4.05
N ARG A 335 24.82 5.71 4.33
CA ARG A 335 26.23 6.12 4.29
C ARG A 335 27.09 5.31 5.25
N THR A 336 28.29 4.95 4.80
CA THR A 336 29.28 4.19 5.57
C THR A 336 29.94 5.01 6.68
N LYS A 337 29.79 6.34 6.66
CA LYS A 337 30.21 7.22 7.76
C LYS A 337 29.46 6.93 9.06
N PHE A 338 28.23 6.43 8.98
CA PHE A 338 27.49 6.01 10.17
C PHE A 338 27.92 4.62 10.62
N LYS A 339 28.17 4.50 11.92
CA LYS A 339 28.55 3.26 12.61
C LYS A 339 27.44 2.86 13.58
N ASN A 340 27.56 1.64 14.11
CA ASN A 340 26.57 1.04 15.00
C ASN A 340 25.18 0.89 14.36
N VAL A 341 25.15 0.57 13.07
CA VAL A 341 23.91 0.35 12.30
C VAL A 341 23.64 -1.15 12.23
N PHE A 342 22.48 -1.60 12.72
CA PHE A 342 22.10 -3.02 12.78
C PHE A 342 20.79 -3.34 12.05
N PRO A 343 20.68 -3.15 10.72
CA PRO A 343 19.38 -3.15 10.07
C PRO A 343 18.58 -4.44 10.29
N THR A 344 17.28 -4.29 10.56
CA THR A 344 16.36 -5.43 10.76
C THR A 344 15.13 -5.30 9.87
N SER A 345 14.46 -6.43 9.62
CA SER A 345 13.22 -6.47 8.82
C SER A 345 12.05 -5.72 9.47
N LEU A 346 12.04 -5.63 10.80
CA LEU A 346 10.96 -4.98 11.56
C LEU A 346 11.30 -3.53 11.94
N GLY A 347 12.52 -3.28 12.41
CA GLY A 347 12.97 -1.97 12.87
C GLY A 347 13.54 -1.07 11.76
N GLY A 348 13.82 -1.62 10.59
CA GLY A 348 14.46 -0.87 9.50
C GLY A 348 15.94 -0.59 9.78
N ILE A 349 16.48 0.45 9.14
CA ILE A 349 17.90 0.84 9.26
C ILE A 349 18.21 1.56 10.58
N MET A 350 17.27 2.38 11.08
CA MET A 350 17.53 3.37 12.14
C MET A 350 16.73 3.13 13.43
N TYR A 351 16.35 1.87 13.74
CA TYR A 351 15.59 1.60 14.97
C TYR A 351 16.36 1.91 16.26
N ASN A 352 17.69 1.88 16.20
CA ASN A 352 18.62 2.18 17.28
C ASN A 352 19.31 3.54 17.08
N ILE A 353 18.57 4.53 16.58
CA ILE A 353 19.11 5.85 16.17
C ILE A 353 19.89 6.56 17.28
N GLU A 354 19.54 6.32 18.54
CA GLU A 354 20.21 6.87 19.71
C GLU A 354 21.65 6.37 19.86
N GLU A 355 21.95 5.17 19.36
CA GLU A 355 23.28 4.58 19.43
C GLU A 355 24.09 4.73 18.14
N ILE A 356 23.50 5.24 17.06
CA ILE A 356 24.21 5.50 15.81
C ILE A 356 25.12 6.71 15.98
N TYR A 357 26.36 6.62 15.51
CA TYR A 357 27.32 7.72 15.53
C TYR A 357 28.03 7.85 14.18
N GLU A 358 28.54 9.04 13.89
CA GLU A 358 29.38 9.29 12.72
C GLU A 358 30.84 8.98 13.08
N SER A 359 31.55 8.21 12.26
CA SER A 359 32.99 8.01 12.44
C SER A 359 33.71 9.34 12.27
N GLU A 360 34.61 9.70 13.19
CA GLU A 360 35.46 10.89 13.04
C GLU A 360 36.09 10.90 11.64
N VAL A 361 35.80 11.95 10.87
CA VAL A 361 36.56 12.25 9.67
C VAL A 361 37.98 12.52 10.16
N LYS A 362 38.94 11.64 9.83
CA LYS A 362 40.34 12.01 9.94
C LYS A 362 40.51 13.24 9.07
N SER A 363 40.61 14.41 9.68
CA SER A 363 41.09 15.60 9.00
C SER A 363 42.51 15.29 8.55
N GLU A 364 42.68 14.98 7.26
CA GLU A 364 44.00 15.07 6.66
C GLU A 364 44.48 16.50 6.87
N THR A 365 45.64 16.60 7.50
CA THR A 365 46.20 17.78 8.14
C THR A 365 46.76 18.75 7.11
#